data_AF-A0A9X6AG10-F1
#
_entry.id   AF-A0A9X6AG10-F1
#
_cell.length_a   1.000
_cell.length_b   1.000
_cell.length_c   1.000
_cell.angle_alpha   90.00
_cell.angle_beta   90.00
_cell.angle_gamma   90.00
#
_symmetry.space_group_name_H-M   'P 1'
#
loop_
_entity.id
_entity.type
_entity.pdbx_description
1 polymer ?
#
loop_
_entity_poly.entity_id
_entity_poly.type
_entity_poly.pdbx_seq_one_letter_code
_entity_poly.pdbx_strand_id
1 'polypeptide(L)' 'PVLAPRTVDQSWALISRETHATDNGPLTVDEYQVTALDTGEQHAVHLAGDVVLAAPGVELEHLESPPSFFA' A
#
# COMPACT_ATOMS: atom_id res chain seq x y z
N PRO A 1 -10.77 4.95 27.82
CA PRO A 1 -9.46 5.11 27.14
C PRO A 1 -9.59 6.07 25.96
N VAL A 2 -8.74 7.11 25.92
CA VAL A 2 -8.68 8.06 24.80
C VAL A 2 -7.40 7.80 24.03
N LEU A 3 -7.53 7.67 22.70
CA LEU A 3 -6.40 7.54 21.80
C LEU A 3 -5.84 8.93 21.50
N ALA A 4 -4.52 9.07 21.59
CA ALA A 4 -3.79 10.24 21.10
C ALA A 4 -3.19 9.93 19.71
N PRO A 5 -3.17 10.89 18.77
CA PRO A 5 -2.46 10.72 17.51
C PRO A 5 -0.97 10.43 17.76
N ARG A 6 -0.40 9.48 17.00
CA ARG A 6 1.04 9.19 17.00
C ARG A 6 1.61 9.49 15.62
N THR A 7 2.47 10.49 15.54
CA THR A 7 3.26 10.77 14.33
C THR A 7 4.44 9.80 14.26
N VAL A 8 4.75 9.32 13.05
CA VAL A 8 5.89 8.44 12.78
C VAL A 8 6.64 8.93 11.55
N ASP A 9 7.97 8.85 11.59
CA ASP A 9 8.84 9.21 10.48
C ASP A 9 9.19 7.97 9.65
N GLN A 10 8.90 8.01 8.35
CA GLN A 10 9.10 6.88 7.45
C GLN A 10 9.63 7.36 6.10
N SER A 11 10.46 6.53 5.45
CA SER A 11 10.80 6.68 4.03
C SER A 11 10.11 5.62 3.19
N TRP A 12 9.73 5.99 1.98
CA TRP A 12 9.04 5.13 1.03
C TRP A 12 9.87 5.04 -0.25
N ALA A 13 10.09 3.81 -0.72
CA ALA A 13 10.79 3.56 -1.98
C ALA A 13 9.94 2.63 -2.84
N LEU A 14 9.63 3.04 -4.07
CA LEU A 14 8.98 2.17 -5.05
C LEU A 14 10.01 1.13 -5.52
N ILE A 15 9.73 -0.14 -5.28
CA ILE A 15 10.63 -1.26 -5.61
C ILE A 15 10.19 -1.95 -6.90
N SER A 16 8.89 -2.15 -7.07
CA SER A 16 8.34 -2.84 -8.24
C SER A 16 7.00 -2.24 -8.66
N ARG A 17 6.68 -2.44 -9.95
CA ARG A 17 5.36 -2.14 -10.53
C ARG A 17 4.96 -3.31 -11.41
N GLU A 18 3.90 -4.00 -11.02
CA GLU A 18 3.39 -5.16 -11.73
C GLU A 18 1.98 -4.89 -12.25
N THR A 19 1.61 -5.53 -13.36
CA THR A 19 0.26 -5.39 -13.93
C THR A 19 -0.39 -6.76 -14.02
N HIS A 20 -1.53 -6.90 -13.35
CA HIS A 20 -2.31 -8.13 -13.29
C HIS A 20 -3.56 -7.99 -14.15
N ALA A 21 -3.88 -9.01 -14.95
CA ALA A 21 -5.16 -9.02 -15.67
C ALA A 21 -6.31 -9.32 -14.69
N THR A 22 -7.39 -8.55 -14.75
CA THR A 22 -8.63 -8.79 -13.99
C THR A 22 -9.85 -8.66 -14.89
N ASP A 23 -11.01 -9.10 -14.41
CA ASP A 23 -12.27 -9.02 -15.15
C ASP A 23 -12.71 -7.57 -15.44
N ASN A 24 -12.27 -6.61 -14.63
CA ASN A 24 -12.59 -5.19 -14.77
C ASN A 24 -11.48 -4.39 -15.49
N GLY A 25 -10.50 -5.07 -16.09
CA GLY A 25 -9.34 -4.47 -16.75
C GLY A 25 -8.02 -4.75 -16.00
N PRO A 26 -6.88 -4.29 -16.54
CA PRO A 26 -5.60 -4.48 -15.88
C PRO A 26 -5.54 -3.71 -14.55
N LEU A 27 -5.05 -4.37 -13.50
CA LEU A 27 -4.76 -3.78 -12.20
C LEU A 27 -3.25 -3.62 -12.07
N THR A 28 -2.79 -2.37 -12.06
CA THR A 28 -1.38 -2.07 -11.76
C THR A 28 -1.18 -1.97 -10.25
N VAL A 29 -0.20 -2.72 -9.75
CA VAL A 29 0.18 -2.79 -8.34
C VAL A 29 1.60 -2.27 -8.17
N ASP A 30 1.75 -1.31 -7.27
CA ASP A 30 3.02 -0.76 -6.85
C ASP A 30 3.44 -1.40 -5.53
N GLU A 31 4.65 -1.94 -5.48
CA GLU A 31 5.26 -2.41 -4.24
C GLU A 31 6.19 -1.32 -3.70
N TYR A 32 5.86 -0.80 -2.52
CA TYR A 32 6.72 0.11 -1.78
C TYR A 32 7.41 -0.62 -0.63
N GLN A 33 8.72 -0.43 -0.51
CA GLN A 33 9.42 -0.70 0.73
C GLN A 33 9.30 0.53 1.62
N VAL A 34 8.63 0.36 2.76
CA VAL A 34 8.48 1.38 3.79
C VAL A 34 9.49 1.10 4.89
N THR A 35 10.29 2.10 5.24
CA THR A 35 11.30 2.01 6.29
C THR A 35 10.93 2.95 7.44
N ALA A 36 10.78 2.40 8.64
CA ALA A 36 10.69 3.19 9.87
C ALA A 36 12.05 3.84 10.13
N LEU A 37 12.12 5.17 10.13
CA LEU A 37 13.40 5.89 10.18
C LEU A 37 14.05 5.87 11.56
N ASP A 38 13.27 5.61 12.61
CA ASP A 38 13.73 5.53 14.00
C ASP A 38 14.35 4.16 14.34
N THR A 39 13.84 3.07 13.75
CA THR A 39 14.30 1.70 14.03
C THR A 39 15.06 1.06 12.88
N GLY A 40 14.87 1.54 11.65
CA GLY A 40 15.35 0.90 10.42
C GLY A 40 14.54 -0.32 9.99
N GLU A 41 13.43 -0.64 10.66
CA GLU A 41 12.55 -1.75 10.29
C GLU A 41 11.92 -1.52 8.91
N GLN A 42 11.85 -2.58 8.09
CA GLN A 42 11.37 -2.50 6.71
C GLN A 42 10.22 -3.47 6.47
N HIS A 43 9.20 -3.00 5.76
CA HIS A 43 8.08 -3.82 5.32
C HIS A 43 7.63 -3.43 3.91
N ALA A 44 6.98 -4.37 3.23
CA ALA A 44 6.34 -4.11 1.94
C ALA A 44 4.92 -3.60 2.13
N VAL A 45 4.53 -2.63 1.31
CA VAL A 45 3.16 -2.15 1.14
C VAL A 45 2.81 -2.24 -0.34
N HIS A 46 1.76 -2.96 -0.66
CA HIS A 46 1.27 -3.13 -2.03
C HIS A 46 0.06 -2.22 -2.24
N LEU A 47 0.19 -1.27 -3.16
CA LEU A 47 -0.82 -0.27 -3.49
C LEU A 47 -1.34 -0.47 -4.90
N ALA A 48 -2.63 -0.24 -5.10
CA ALA A 48 -3.20 -0.01 -6.43
C ALA A 48 -4.02 1.28 -6.38
N GLY A 49 -3.52 2.35 -7.01
CA GLY A 49 -4.17 3.66 -6.95
C GLY A 49 -4.29 4.19 -5.52
N ASP A 50 -5.52 4.38 -5.06
CA ASP A 50 -5.89 4.81 -3.70
C ASP A 50 -6.12 3.65 -2.70
N VAL A 51 -5.95 2.40 -3.12
CA VAL A 51 -6.23 1.21 -2.30
C VAL A 51 -4.94 0.54 -1.81
N VAL A 52 -4.92 0.15 -0.53
CA VAL A 52 -3.93 -0.79 0.02
C VAL A 52 -4.41 -2.22 -0.19
N LEU A 53 -3.65 -3.01 -0.95
CA LEU A 53 -3.94 -4.42 -1.19
C LEU A 53 -3.37 -5.30 -0.07
N ALA A 54 -2.14 -5.03 0.36
CA ALA A 54 -1.47 -5.76 1.42
C ALA A 54 -0.43 -4.89 2.14
N ALA A 55 -0.41 -4.94 3.46
CA ALA A 55 0.57 -4.29 4.33
C ALA A 55 0.64 -5.04 5.67
N PRO A 56 1.59 -4.75 6.57
CA PRO A 56 1.63 -5.37 7.89
C PRO A 56 0.30 -5.18 8.65
N GLY A 57 -0.38 -6.30 8.93
CA GLY A 57 -1.68 -6.32 9.63
C GLY A 57 -2.88 -5.87 8.79
N VAL A 58 -2.71 -5.67 7.48
CA VAL A 58 -3.78 -5.27 6.56
C VAL A 58 -3.73 -6.16 5.32
N GLU A 59 -4.80 -6.88 5.05
CA GLU A 59 -4.99 -7.64 3.81
C GLU A 59 -6.37 -7.29 3.25
N LEU A 60 -6.42 -7.00 1.95
CA LEU A 60 -7.68 -6.74 1.26
C LEU A 60 -8.44 -8.06 1.06
N GLU A 61 -9.70 -8.10 1.52
CA GLU A 61 -10.58 -9.25 1.28
C GLU A 61 -11.21 -9.20 -0.12
N HIS A 62 -11.92 -8.11 -0.45
CA HIS A 62 -12.45 -7.89 -1.79
C HIS A 62 -12.61 -6.40 -2.10
N LEU A 63 -12.71 -6.08 -3.39
CA LEU A 63 -13.07 -4.75 -3.88
C LEU A 63 -14.50 -4.73 -4.41
N GLU A 64 -15.24 -3.68 -4.08
CA GLU A 64 -16.56 -3.40 -4.67
C GLU A 64 -16.44 -2.67 -6.02
N SER A 65 -15.40 -1.85 -6.18
CA SER A 65 -15.12 -1.07 -7.38
C SER A 65 -13.63 -1.05 -7.69
N PRO A 66 -13.23 -0.77 -8.95
CA PRO A 66 -11.83 -0.54 -9.28
C PRO A 66 -11.22 0.60 -8.44
N PRO A 67 -9.91 0.55 -8.11
CA PRO A 67 -9.23 1.67 -7.46
C PRO A 67 -9.20 2.92 -8.32
N SER A 68 -9.13 4.08 -7.66
CA SER A 68 -9.00 5.38 -8.32
C SER A 68 -7.54 5.66 -8.68
N PHE A 69 -7.30 6.18 -9.88
CA PHE A 69 -5.98 6.62 -10.31
C PHE A 69 -5.97 8.15 -10.48
N PHE A 70 -4.96 8.81 -9.93
CA PHE A 70 -4.74 10.24 -10.08
C PHE A 70 -3.74 10.48 -11.24
N ALA A 71 -4.13 11.34 -12.19
CA ALA A 71 -3.35 11.66 -13.39
C ALA A 71 -2.42 12.87 -13.19
#